data_AF-A0AAD1K2H8-F1
#
_entry.id   AF-A0AAD1K2H8-F1
#
_cell.length_a   1.000
_cell.length_b   1.000
_cell.length_c   1.000
_cell.angle_alpha   90.00
_cell.angle_beta   90.00
_cell.angle_gamma   90.00
#
_symmetry.space_group_name_H-M   'P 1'
#
loop_
_entity.id
_entity.type
_entity.pdbx_description
1 polymer ?
#
loop_
_entity_poly.entity_id
_entity_poly.type
_entity_poly.pdbx_seq_one_letter_code
_entity_poly.pdbx_strand_id
1 'polypeptide(L)'
;MSKNVKTIKELADELGTNKTRISRIINKNSIPTQKIKNKIVLEDNSVSLIRQYFKNETQLQNETVSILRTELDKAHSHIEKLSNLSDQQQRLALQDKKLLEEYKAENDSLKALKMPTEDTKEEQVNSQPKEEVKALKFEIRSLQEELNKQKIHSQEEREKLKAELTTPKKWYQFWK
;
A
#
# COMPACT_ATOMS: atom_id res chain seq x y z
N MET A 1 8.95 41.37 -48.61
CA MET A 1 8.28 40.26 -47.89
C MET A 1 8.10 40.67 -46.44
N SER A 2 6.87 40.87 -45.97
CA SER A 2 6.62 41.10 -44.54
C SER A 2 6.96 39.81 -43.79
N LYS A 3 7.90 39.87 -42.84
CA LYS A 3 8.16 38.73 -41.95
C LYS A 3 6.93 38.51 -41.09
N ASN A 4 6.30 37.35 -41.19
CA ASN A 4 5.24 36.97 -40.26
C ASN A 4 5.90 36.70 -38.90
N VAL A 5 5.51 37.47 -37.88
CA VAL A 5 6.09 37.36 -36.53
C VAL A 5 4.95 37.31 -35.52
N LYS A 6 5.06 36.39 -34.55
CA LYS A 6 4.08 36.26 -33.47
C LYS A 6 4.66 36.78 -32.17
N THR A 7 3.85 37.49 -31.39
CA THR A 7 4.22 37.86 -30.02
C THR A 7 4.14 36.65 -29.09
N ILE A 8 4.89 36.71 -27.98
CA ILE A 8 4.78 35.71 -26.90
C ILE A 8 3.33 35.61 -26.37
N LYS A 9 2.58 36.72 -26.37
CA LYS A 9 1.18 36.74 -25.95
C LYS A 9 0.31 35.88 -26.87
N GLU A 10 0.35 36.15 -28.17
CA GLU A 10 -0.47 35.43 -29.15
C GLU A 10 -0.14 33.94 -29.15
N LEU A 11 1.15 33.57 -29.03
CA LEU A 11 1.53 32.17 -28.96
C LEU A 11 1.06 31.50 -27.65
N ALA A 12 1.08 32.23 -26.53
CA ALA A 12 0.58 31.72 -25.27
C ALA A 12 -0.94 31.49 -25.31
N ASP A 13 -1.68 32.45 -25.84
CA ASP A 13 -3.14 32.37 -25.98
C ASP A 13 -3.51 31.20 -26.94
N GLU A 14 -2.78 31.02 -28.04
CA GLU A 14 -2.98 29.93 -29.00
C GLU A 14 -2.67 28.54 -28.42
N LEU A 15 -1.60 28.43 -27.63
CA LEU A 15 -1.20 27.18 -26.99
C LEU A 15 -1.93 26.91 -25.66
N GLY A 16 -2.92 27.74 -25.30
CA GLY A 16 -3.68 27.60 -24.06
C GLY A 16 -2.82 27.68 -22.80
N THR A 17 -1.78 28.52 -22.83
CA THR A 17 -0.77 28.63 -21.78
C THR A 17 -0.51 30.09 -21.40
N ASN A 18 0.43 30.34 -20.48
CA ASN A 18 0.80 31.69 -20.08
C ASN A 18 2.13 32.14 -20.72
N LYS A 19 2.28 33.47 -20.85
CA LYS A 19 3.50 34.10 -21.39
C LYS A 19 4.76 33.63 -20.68
N THR A 20 4.70 33.49 -19.36
CA THR A 20 5.84 33.09 -18.53
C THR A 20 6.35 31.70 -18.91
N ARG A 21 5.45 30.74 -19.20
CA ARG A 21 5.83 29.40 -19.63
C ARG A 21 6.50 29.42 -21.00
N ILE A 22 5.96 30.18 -21.95
CA ILE A 22 6.61 30.40 -23.25
C ILE A 22 7.99 31.03 -23.07
N SER A 23 8.12 32.07 -22.24
CA SER A 23 9.42 32.72 -21.95
C SER A 23 10.42 31.76 -21.30
N ARG A 24 10.00 30.88 -20.39
CA ARG A 24 10.87 29.85 -19.81
C ARG A 24 11.38 28.88 -20.87
N ILE A 25 10.51 28.43 -21.78
CA ILE A 25 10.88 27.51 -22.86
C ILE A 25 11.87 28.18 -23.81
N ILE A 26 11.64 29.45 -24.16
CA ILE A 26 12.55 30.24 -24.99
C ILE A 26 13.93 30.32 -24.33
N ASN A 27 13.99 30.70 -23.04
CA ASN A 27 15.25 30.85 -22.32
C ASN A 27 15.98 29.51 -22.13
N LYS A 28 15.24 28.43 -21.83
CA LYS A 28 15.81 27.10 -21.59
C LYS A 28 16.39 26.47 -22.85
N ASN A 29 15.75 26.70 -24.00
CA ASN A 29 16.16 26.13 -25.29
C ASN A 29 16.90 27.15 -26.17
N SER A 30 17.30 28.30 -25.61
CA SER A 30 18.01 29.37 -26.32
C SER A 30 17.37 29.75 -27.67
N ILE A 31 16.04 29.86 -27.68
CA ILE A 31 15.28 30.12 -28.91
C ILE A 31 15.44 31.60 -29.30
N PRO A 32 15.79 31.91 -30.56
CA PRO A 32 16.01 33.29 -30.98
C PRO A 32 14.71 34.10 -30.92
N THR A 33 14.82 35.33 -30.42
CA THR A 33 13.72 36.29 -30.33
C THR A 33 14.14 37.64 -30.89
N GLN A 34 13.17 38.45 -31.32
CA GLN A 34 13.41 39.82 -31.76
C GLN A 34 12.60 40.78 -30.92
N LYS A 35 13.13 41.98 -30.69
CA LYS A 35 12.41 43.05 -30.00
C LYS A 35 11.96 44.08 -31.04
N ILE A 36 10.65 44.25 -31.18
CA ILE A 36 10.05 45.27 -32.03
C ILE A 36 9.30 46.25 -31.13
N LYS A 37 9.74 47.52 -31.13
CA LYS A 37 9.30 48.54 -30.18
C LYS A 37 9.47 48.06 -28.72
N ASN A 38 8.37 47.86 -27.99
CA ASN A 38 8.37 47.36 -26.61
C ASN A 38 7.81 45.93 -26.46
N LYS A 39 7.79 45.14 -27.56
CA LYS A 39 7.27 43.77 -27.55
C LYS A 39 8.33 42.79 -28.05
N ILE A 40 8.38 41.61 -27.42
CA ILE A 40 9.17 40.47 -27.90
C ILE A 40 8.31 39.70 -28.91
N VAL A 41 8.89 39.48 -30.08
CA VAL A 41 8.30 38.74 -31.19
C VAL A 41 9.19 37.55 -31.57
N LEU A 42 8.55 36.55 -32.15
CA LEU A 42 9.14 35.28 -32.56
C LEU A 42 8.93 35.12 -34.06
N GLU A 43 9.99 34.71 -34.76
CA GLU A 43 9.88 34.27 -36.16
C GLU A 43 9.24 32.87 -36.23
N ASP A 44 8.74 32.50 -37.41
CA ASP A 44 8.01 31.24 -37.61
C ASP A 44 8.80 30.00 -37.19
N ASN A 45 10.13 29.98 -37.39
CA ASN A 45 10.99 28.89 -36.94
C ASN A 45 10.98 28.75 -35.40
N SER A 46 11.15 29.87 -34.69
CA SER A 46 11.08 29.90 -33.22
C SER A 46 9.72 29.44 -32.70
N VAL A 47 8.64 29.85 -33.36
CA VAL A 47 7.27 29.41 -33.05
C VAL A 47 7.13 27.89 -33.26
N SER A 48 7.65 27.36 -34.36
CA SER A 48 7.62 25.91 -34.67
C SER A 48 8.35 25.08 -33.62
N LEU A 49 9.55 25.51 -33.21
CA LEU A 49 10.32 24.85 -32.15
C LEU A 49 9.55 24.80 -30.83
N ILE A 50 8.86 25.89 -30.46
CA ILE A 50 8.05 25.93 -29.25
C ILE A 50 6.87 24.95 -29.37
N ARG A 51 6.15 24.92 -30.51
CA ARG A 51 5.06 23.95 -30.72
C ARG A 51 5.52 22.50 -30.60
N GLN A 52 6.66 22.19 -31.21
CA GLN A 52 7.25 20.86 -31.14
C GLN A 52 7.58 20.49 -29.69
N TYR A 53 8.14 21.41 -28.91
CA TYR A 53 8.40 21.20 -27.50
C TYR A 53 7.14 20.81 -26.72
N PHE A 54 6.04 21.56 -26.88
CA PHE A 54 4.77 21.25 -26.23
C PHE A 54 4.19 19.90 -26.67
N LYS A 55 4.30 19.57 -27.97
CA LYS A 55 3.84 18.28 -28.49
C LYS A 55 4.60 17.12 -27.83
N ASN A 56 5.93 17.23 -27.76
CA ASN A 56 6.77 16.20 -27.14
C ASN A 56 6.51 16.09 -25.62
N GLU A 57 6.37 17.22 -24.93
CA GLU A 57 6.03 17.25 -23.51
C GLU A 57 4.68 16.56 -23.23
N THR A 58 3.67 16.83 -24.07
CA THR A 58 2.35 16.19 -23.96
C THR A 58 2.43 14.69 -24.20
N GLN A 59 3.22 14.24 -25.19
CA GLN A 59 3.42 12.81 -25.45
C GLN A 59 4.06 12.10 -24.27
N LEU A 60 5.13 12.67 -23.70
CA LEU A 60 5.82 12.11 -22.54
C LEU A 60 4.90 12.03 -21.32
N GLN A 61 4.08 13.07 -21.09
CA GLN A 61 3.08 13.07 -20.02
C GLN A 61 2.04 11.96 -20.22
N ASN A 62 1.53 11.78 -21.44
CA ASN A 62 0.56 10.72 -21.75
C ASN A 62 1.15 9.32 -21.54
N GLU A 63 2.39 9.09 -21.95
CA GLU A 63 3.10 7.84 -21.72
C GLU A 63 3.28 7.56 -20.22
N THR A 64 3.71 8.57 -19.46
CA THR A 64 3.85 8.47 -18.01
C THR A 64 2.51 8.14 -17.33
N VAL A 65 1.43 8.82 -17.72
CA VAL A 65 0.08 8.55 -17.21
C VAL A 65 -0.37 7.13 -17.58
N SER A 66 -0.06 6.66 -18.78
CA SER A 66 -0.36 5.28 -19.20
C SER A 66 0.34 4.26 -18.30
N ILE A 67 1.65 4.43 -18.06
CA ILE A 67 2.43 3.56 -17.17
C ILE A 67 1.84 3.55 -15.76
N LEU A 68 1.60 4.72 -15.18
CA LEU A 68 1.01 4.86 -13.83
C LEU A 68 -0.36 4.20 -13.72
N ARG A 69 -1.21 4.29 -14.77
CA ARG A 69 -2.50 3.58 -14.81
C ARG A 69 -2.31 2.07 -14.76
N THR A 70 -1.39 1.52 -15.57
CA THR A 70 -1.13 0.07 -15.55
C THR A 70 -0.57 -0.42 -14.22
N GLU A 71 0.26 0.37 -13.55
CA GLU A 71 0.78 0.05 -12.22
C GLU A 71 -0.32 0.10 -11.15
N LEU A 72 -1.20 1.09 -11.24
CA LEU A 72 -2.36 1.21 -10.35
C LEU A 72 -3.30 0.01 -10.50
N ASP A 73 -3.59 -0.43 -11.72
CA ASP A 73 -4.42 -1.60 -11.97
C ASP A 73 -3.79 -2.89 -11.41
N LYS A 74 -2.47 -3.04 -11.54
CA LYS A 74 -1.73 -4.16 -10.91
C LYS A 74 -1.81 -4.11 -9.40
N ALA A 75 -1.66 -2.93 -8.79
CA ALA A 75 -1.77 -2.74 -7.35
C ALA A 75 -3.19 -3.09 -6.85
N HIS A 76 -4.23 -2.64 -7.56
CA HIS A 76 -5.62 -3.01 -7.24
C HIS A 76 -5.85 -4.52 -7.32
N SER A 77 -5.37 -5.20 -8.37
CA SER A 77 -5.47 -6.66 -8.47
C SER A 77 -4.74 -7.38 -7.33
N HIS A 78 -3.60 -6.86 -6.90
CA HIS A 78 -2.88 -7.42 -5.76
C HIS A 78 -3.65 -7.25 -4.44
N ILE A 79 -4.23 -6.07 -4.22
CA ILE A 79 -5.08 -5.78 -3.05
C ILE A 79 -6.29 -6.72 -3.02
N GLU A 80 -6.95 -6.92 -4.15
CA GLU A 80 -8.10 -7.84 -4.26
C GLU A 80 -7.72 -9.27 -3.89
N LYS A 81 -6.57 -9.76 -4.39
CA LYS A 81 -6.04 -11.10 -4.03
C LYS A 81 -5.76 -11.22 -2.53
N LEU A 82 -5.13 -10.20 -1.93
CA LEU A 82 -4.86 -10.19 -0.49
C LEU A 82 -6.15 -10.15 0.34
N SER A 83 -7.16 -9.38 -0.11
CA SER A 83 -8.47 -9.34 0.54
C SER A 83 -9.13 -10.72 0.53
N ASN A 84 -9.15 -11.40 -0.61
CA ASN A 84 -9.73 -12.74 -0.74
C ASN A 84 -9.02 -13.78 0.14
N LEU A 85 -7.67 -13.73 0.21
CA LEU A 85 -6.89 -14.61 1.08
C LEU A 85 -7.17 -14.35 2.57
N SER A 86 -7.30 -13.08 2.95
CA SER A 86 -7.67 -12.70 4.32
C SER A 86 -9.06 -13.24 4.70
N ASP A 87 -10.04 -13.10 3.80
CA ASP A 87 -11.39 -13.62 4.01
C ASP A 87 -11.40 -15.15 4.10
N GLN A 88 -10.61 -15.83 3.26
CA GLN A 88 -10.44 -17.27 3.34
C GLN A 88 -9.84 -17.70 4.68
N GLN A 89 -8.79 -17.01 5.16
CA GLN A 89 -8.18 -17.30 6.44
C GLN A 89 -9.15 -17.10 7.61
N GLN A 90 -10.01 -16.06 7.54
CA GLN A 90 -11.03 -15.83 8.55
C GLN A 90 -12.08 -16.96 8.57
N ARG A 91 -12.49 -17.47 7.41
CA ARG A 91 -13.44 -18.59 7.31
C ARG A 91 -12.84 -19.89 7.88
N LEU A 92 -11.58 -20.19 7.55
CA LEU A 92 -10.87 -21.36 8.09
C LEU A 92 -10.75 -21.27 9.61
N ALA A 93 -10.36 -20.10 10.16
CA ALA A 93 -10.29 -19.91 11.61
C ALA A 93 -11.64 -20.14 12.32
N LEU A 94 -12.76 -19.79 11.68
CA LEU A 94 -14.09 -20.07 12.21
C LEU A 94 -14.44 -21.57 12.15
N GLN A 95 -14.00 -22.29 11.12
CA GLN A 95 -14.17 -23.74 11.02
C GLN A 95 -13.34 -24.46 12.10
N ASP A 96 -12.06 -24.10 12.24
CA ASP A 96 -11.18 -24.66 13.27
C ASP A 96 -11.73 -24.41 14.68
N LYS A 97 -12.27 -23.21 14.94
CA LYS A 97 -12.92 -22.89 16.21
C LYS A 97 -14.08 -23.83 16.51
N LYS A 98 -14.95 -24.11 15.54
CA LYS A 98 -16.09 -25.03 15.72
C LYS A 98 -15.63 -26.45 16.00
N LEU A 99 -14.64 -26.93 15.24
CA LEU A 99 -14.08 -28.27 15.41
C LEU A 99 -13.46 -28.44 16.81
N LEU A 100 -12.75 -27.42 17.31
CA LEU A 100 -12.21 -27.44 18.67
C LEU A 100 -13.32 -27.46 19.75
N GLU A 101 -14.43 -26.79 19.51
CA GLU A 101 -15.59 -26.79 20.41
C GLU A 101 -16.27 -28.17 20.43
N GLU A 102 -16.44 -28.81 19.27
CA GLU A 102 -16.92 -30.19 19.13
C GLU A 102 -16.01 -31.19 19.85
N TYR A 103 -14.70 -31.14 19.63
CA TYR A 103 -13.76 -32.02 20.34
C TYR A 103 -13.74 -31.81 21.85
N LYS A 104 -13.98 -30.59 22.31
CA LYS A 104 -14.08 -30.30 23.74
C LYS A 104 -15.35 -30.91 24.33
N ALA A 105 -16.49 -30.74 23.66
CA ALA A 105 -17.76 -31.34 24.06
C ALA A 105 -17.70 -32.87 24.06
N GLU A 106 -17.12 -33.49 23.03
CA GLU A 106 -16.94 -34.95 22.94
C GLU A 106 -16.01 -35.48 24.04
N ASN A 107 -14.94 -34.75 24.36
CA ASN A 107 -14.10 -35.13 25.50
C ASN A 107 -14.84 -35.05 26.85
N ASP A 108 -15.74 -34.08 27.01
CA ASP A 108 -16.52 -33.92 28.23
C ASP A 108 -17.63 -34.99 28.34
N SER A 109 -18.27 -35.37 27.22
CA SER A 109 -19.24 -36.48 27.17
C SER A 109 -18.57 -37.83 27.44
N LEU A 110 -17.41 -38.11 26.84
CA LEU A 110 -16.64 -39.34 27.06
C LEU A 110 -16.19 -39.48 28.53
N LYS A 111 -15.84 -38.37 29.19
CA LYS A 111 -15.54 -38.38 30.63
C LYS A 111 -16.76 -38.69 31.49
N ALA A 112 -17.94 -38.19 31.11
CA ALA A 112 -19.18 -38.49 31.82
C ALA A 112 -19.62 -39.96 31.61
N LEU A 113 -19.38 -40.52 30.41
CA LEU A 113 -19.69 -41.91 30.08
C LEU A 113 -18.75 -42.90 30.78
N LYS A 114 -17.48 -42.54 30.98
CA LYS A 114 -16.57 -43.24 31.90
C LYS A 114 -17.01 -42.96 33.35
N MET A 115 -18.09 -43.60 33.80
CA MET A 115 -18.45 -43.64 35.21
C MET A 115 -17.32 -44.32 36.01
N PRO A 116 -16.90 -43.81 37.17
CA PRO A 116 -16.09 -44.57 38.10
C PRO A 116 -16.98 -45.62 38.77
N THR A 117 -16.97 -46.86 38.30
CA THR A 117 -17.43 -47.99 39.13
C THR A 117 -16.32 -48.35 40.12
N GLU A 118 -16.59 -47.98 41.37
CA GLU A 118 -16.14 -48.51 42.66
C GLU A 118 -14.65 -48.57 43.03
N ASP A 119 -14.40 -47.98 44.21
CA ASP A 119 -13.64 -48.53 45.33
C ASP A 119 -13.10 -49.97 45.17
N THR A 120 -11.98 -50.10 44.45
CA THR A 120 -11.01 -51.17 44.76
C THR A 120 -9.66 -50.51 45.00
N LYS A 121 -9.19 -50.62 46.24
CA LYS A 121 -7.78 -50.47 46.56
C LYS A 121 -7.00 -51.54 45.81
N GLU A 122 -6.60 -51.27 44.58
CA GLU A 122 -5.58 -52.03 43.88
C GLU A 122 -4.58 -51.04 43.28
N GLU A 123 -3.45 -50.96 43.99
CA GLU A 123 -2.10 -50.88 43.44
C GLU A 123 -1.85 -49.98 42.21
N GLN A 124 -1.32 -48.79 42.51
CA GLN A 124 0.09 -48.50 42.17
C GLN A 124 0.55 -48.67 40.71
N VAL A 125 -0.26 -48.43 39.67
CA VAL A 125 0.26 -48.30 38.27
C VAL A 125 -0.57 -47.33 37.41
N ASN A 126 -0.58 -46.01 37.67
CA ASN A 126 -0.98 -45.03 36.61
C ASN A 126 -0.73 -43.52 36.89
N SER A 127 0.27 -43.13 37.68
CA SER A 127 0.52 -41.70 37.97
C SER A 127 1.13 -40.92 36.80
N GLN A 128 1.88 -41.58 35.91
CA GLN A 128 2.61 -40.93 34.80
C GLN A 128 1.73 -40.17 33.79
N PRO A 129 0.67 -40.76 33.18
CA PRO A 129 -0.09 -40.03 32.17
C PRO A 129 -0.94 -38.89 32.75
N LYS A 130 -1.25 -38.89 34.06
CA LYS A 130 -1.97 -37.76 34.69
C LYS A 130 -1.07 -36.55 34.91
N GLU A 131 0.21 -36.77 35.23
CA GLU A 131 1.19 -35.69 35.37
C GLU A 131 1.64 -35.16 34.00
N GLU A 132 1.87 -36.04 33.03
CA GLU A 132 2.16 -35.66 31.65
C GLU A 132 1.02 -34.86 31.03
N VAL A 133 -0.24 -35.27 31.24
CA VAL A 133 -1.39 -34.48 30.75
C VAL A 133 -1.47 -33.12 31.43
N LYS A 134 -1.08 -32.98 32.71
CA LYS A 134 -1.02 -31.67 33.38
C LYS A 134 0.12 -30.82 32.86
N ALA A 135 1.29 -31.40 32.63
CA ALA A 135 2.46 -30.73 32.06
C ALA A 135 2.16 -30.24 30.64
N LEU A 136 1.62 -31.11 29.78
CA LEU A 136 1.18 -30.75 28.43
C LEU A 136 0.11 -29.65 28.42
N LYS A 137 -0.82 -29.66 29.39
CA LYS A 137 -1.82 -28.58 29.50
C LYS A 137 -1.19 -27.24 29.89
N PHE A 138 -0.14 -27.27 30.71
CA PHE A 138 0.60 -26.08 31.09
C PHE A 138 1.42 -25.55 29.91
N GLU A 139 2.04 -26.44 29.14
CA GLU A 139 2.84 -26.11 27.95
C GLU A 139 1.97 -25.60 26.80
N ILE A 140 0.80 -26.20 26.57
CA ILE A 140 -0.20 -25.65 25.64
C ILE A 140 -0.60 -24.24 26.08
N ARG A 141 -0.79 -24.00 27.38
CA ARG A 141 -1.15 -22.67 27.89
C ARG A 141 -0.02 -21.66 27.69
N SER A 142 1.24 -22.03 27.92
CA SER A 142 2.37 -21.12 27.69
C SER A 142 2.56 -20.80 26.21
N LEU A 143 2.43 -21.80 25.34
CA LEU A 143 2.50 -21.63 23.89
C LEU A 143 1.36 -20.73 23.37
N GLN A 144 0.15 -20.87 23.92
CA GLN A 144 -0.98 -19.99 23.59
C GLN A 144 -0.70 -18.54 24.00
N GLU A 145 -0.04 -18.34 25.14
CA GLU A 145 0.30 -17.03 25.68
C GLU A 145 1.44 -16.37 24.87
N GLU A 146 2.44 -17.13 24.43
CA GLU A 146 3.46 -16.66 23.48
C GLU A 146 2.87 -16.29 22.12
N LEU A 147 1.96 -17.12 21.58
CA LEU A 147 1.28 -16.83 20.33
C LEU A 147 0.47 -15.53 20.41
N ASN A 148 -0.22 -15.30 21.54
CA ASN A 148 -0.94 -14.05 21.78
C ASN A 148 0.01 -12.85 21.89
N LYS A 149 1.15 -12.97 22.58
CA LYS A 149 2.17 -11.92 22.66
C LYS A 149 2.71 -11.58 21.26
N GLN A 150 2.98 -12.59 20.44
CA GLN A 150 3.45 -12.39 19.06
C GLN A 150 2.41 -11.68 18.20
N LYS A 151 1.13 -12.04 18.35
CA LYS A 151 0.01 -11.39 17.65
C LYS A 151 -0.16 -9.93 18.05
N ILE A 152 -0.04 -9.62 19.34
CA ILE A 152 -0.06 -8.24 19.86
C ILE A 152 1.13 -7.45 19.29
N HIS A 153 2.34 -8.02 19.31
CA HIS A 153 3.53 -7.35 18.79
C HIS A 153 3.42 -7.03 17.30
N SER A 154 2.99 -7.99 16.48
CA SER A 154 2.72 -7.76 15.06
C SER A 154 1.65 -6.70 14.82
N GLN A 155 0.67 -6.57 15.72
CA GLN A 155 -0.38 -5.57 15.61
C GLN A 155 0.12 -4.18 16.01
N GLU A 156 0.96 -4.07 17.04
CA GLU A 156 1.63 -2.82 17.42
C GLU A 156 2.59 -2.31 16.34
N GLU A 157 3.34 -3.20 15.67
CA GLU A 157 4.20 -2.81 14.54
C GLU A 157 3.37 -2.27 13.36
N ARG A 158 2.23 -2.90 13.06
CA ARG A 158 1.30 -2.40 12.03
C ARG A 158 0.76 -1.02 12.39
N GLU A 159 0.39 -0.78 13.65
CA GLU A 159 -0.09 0.52 14.12
C GLU A 159 1.02 1.58 14.11
N LYS A 160 2.28 1.22 14.46
CA LYS A 160 3.44 2.12 14.31
C LYS A 160 3.70 2.52 12.87
N LEU A 161 3.67 1.56 11.93
CA LEU A 161 3.84 1.84 10.50
C LEU A 161 2.72 2.74 9.96
N LYS A 162 1.48 2.51 10.38
CA LYS A 162 0.37 3.42 10.07
C LYS A 162 0.57 4.82 10.64
N ALA A 163 1.03 4.94 11.89
CA ALA A 163 1.34 6.22 12.52
C ALA A 163 2.49 6.95 11.80
N GLU A 164 3.52 6.24 11.35
CA GLU A 164 4.61 6.82 10.56
C GLU A 164 4.15 7.31 9.18
N LEU A 165 3.24 6.59 8.51
CA LEU A 165 2.64 7.04 7.25
C LEU A 165 1.68 8.22 7.42
N THR A 166 1.00 8.34 8.55
CA THR A 166 -0.01 9.37 8.82
C THR A 166 0.54 10.61 9.51
N THR A 167 1.73 10.55 10.08
CA THR A 167 2.40 11.74 10.62
C THR A 167 2.96 12.59 9.48
N PRO A 168 2.54 13.87 9.35
CA PRO A 168 3.11 14.76 8.34
C PRO A 168 4.56 15.05 8.70
N LYS A 169 5.50 14.36 8.06
CA LYS A 169 6.95 14.62 8.18
C LYS A 169 7.16 16.12 7.96
N LYS A 170 7.74 16.81 8.95
CA LYS A 170 8.00 18.26 8.89
C LYS A 170 9.16 18.55 7.92
N TRP A 171 8.89 18.50 6.61
CA TRP A 171 9.89 18.68 5.55
C TRP A 171 10.60 20.05 5.64
N TYR A 172 9.99 21.03 6.32
CA TYR A 172 10.53 22.36 6.56
C TYR A 172 11.76 22.43 7.49
N GLN A 173 12.11 21.34 8.19
CA GLN A 173 13.33 21.30 9.02
C GLN A 173 14.58 20.96 8.21
N PHE A 174 14.44 20.46 6.99
CA PHE A 174 15.57 20.08 6.11
C PHE A 174 16.08 21.24 5.22
N TRP A 175 15.55 22.45 5.40
CA TRP A 175 15.91 23.64 4.61
C TRP A 175 16.48 24.77 5.49
N LYS A 176 17.40 24.45 6.40
CA LYS A 176 18.20 25.45 7.14
C LYS A 176 19.68 25.31 6.82
#